data_AF-A0AAI9RWA5-F1
#
_entry.id   AF-A0AAI9RWA5-F1
#
_cell.length_a   1.000
_cell.length_b   1.000
_cell.length_c   1.000
_cell.angle_alpha   90.00
_cell.angle_beta   90.00
_cell.angle_gamma   90.00
#
_symmetry.space_group_name_H-M   'P 1'
#
loop_
_entity.id
_entity.type
_entity.pdbx_description
1 polymer ?
#
loop_
_entity_poly.entity_id
_entity_poly.type
_entity_poly.pdbx_seq_one_letter_code
_entity_poly.pdbx_strand_id
1 'polypeptide(L)'
;MDGKQLQSQYKDHLSDFQNWDQRAHAQEYILYPKNMGYRLCIDETALSKGDLYTILINRDKRGRKGSIIAVIQGTKADDIIAVLTKMPQELRNQVKEITLDMA
;
A
#
# COMPACT_ATOMS: atom_id res chain seq x y z
N MET A 1 18.05 -27.43 6.97
CA MET A 1 16.62 -27.12 6.75
C MET A 1 16.49 -26.57 5.35
N ASP A 2 15.49 -27.02 4.59
CA ASP A 2 15.27 -26.58 3.20
C ASP A 2 14.55 -25.22 3.18
N GLY A 3 15.10 -24.27 2.41
CA GLY A 3 14.54 -22.92 2.27
C GLY A 3 13.15 -22.92 1.63
N LYS A 4 12.85 -23.83 0.71
CA LYS A 4 11.52 -23.94 0.09
C LYS A 4 10.46 -24.35 1.11
N GLN A 5 10.81 -25.31 1.97
CA GLN A 5 9.94 -25.74 3.05
C GLN A 5 9.66 -24.60 4.03
N LEU A 6 10.68 -23.81 4.41
CA LEU A 6 10.49 -22.66 5.29
C LEU A 6 9.57 -21.59 4.68
N GLN A 7 9.66 -21.34 3.37
CA GLN A 7 8.80 -20.37 2.67
C GLN A 7 7.34 -20.81 2.66
N SER A 8 7.05 -22.08 2.34
CA SER A 8 5.69 -22.62 2.39
C SER A 8 5.16 -22.59 3.82
N GLN A 9 5.94 -23.02 4.81
CA GLN A 9 5.52 -22.97 6.21
C GLN A 9 5.19 -21.55 6.67
N TYR A 10 6.00 -20.57 6.27
CA TYR A 10 5.72 -19.17 6.59
C TYR A 10 4.42 -18.68 5.94
N LYS A 11 4.24 -18.90 4.63
CA LYS A 11 3.05 -18.47 3.91
C LYS A 11 1.78 -19.15 4.40
N ASP A 12 1.83 -20.47 4.60
CA ASP A 12 0.63 -21.28 4.79
C ASP A 12 0.23 -21.42 6.27
N HIS A 13 1.17 -21.20 7.20
CA HIS A 13 0.93 -21.43 8.63
C HIS A 13 1.32 -20.29 9.58
N LEU A 14 2.28 -19.41 9.24
CA LEU A 14 2.83 -18.42 10.21
C LEU A 14 2.52 -16.96 9.90
N SER A 15 2.24 -16.63 8.63
CA SER A 15 2.14 -15.24 8.15
C SER A 15 0.71 -14.68 8.16
N ASP A 16 -0.27 -15.49 8.59
CA ASP A 16 -1.71 -15.18 8.50
C ASP A 16 -2.20 -14.85 7.08
N PHE A 17 -1.40 -15.16 6.05
CA PHE A 17 -1.71 -14.80 4.66
C PHE A 17 -3.08 -15.32 4.21
N GLN A 18 -3.48 -16.52 4.67
CA GLN A 18 -4.77 -17.10 4.32
C GLN A 18 -5.96 -16.34 4.94
N ASN A 19 -5.77 -15.75 6.13
CA ASN A 19 -6.77 -15.01 6.90
C ASN A 19 -6.69 -13.50 6.69
N TRP A 20 -5.79 -13.04 5.83
CA TRP A 20 -5.62 -11.63 5.55
C TRP A 20 -6.88 -11.07 4.87
N ASP A 21 -7.53 -10.12 5.53
CA ASP A 21 -8.79 -9.48 5.14
C ASP A 21 -8.75 -8.84 3.76
N GLN A 22 -7.56 -8.43 3.31
CA GLN A 22 -7.38 -7.79 2.00
C GLN A 22 -7.01 -8.74 0.88
N ARG A 23 -6.84 -10.03 1.16
CA ARG A 23 -6.34 -11.02 0.18
C ARG A 23 -7.16 -11.05 -1.11
N ALA A 24 -8.48 -10.86 -1.04
CA ALA A 24 -9.37 -10.93 -2.19
C ALA A 24 -9.12 -9.84 -3.24
N HIS A 25 -8.65 -8.66 -2.81
CA HIS A 25 -8.39 -7.49 -3.67
C HIS A 25 -6.92 -7.05 -3.66
N ALA A 26 -6.05 -7.79 -2.98
CA ALA A 26 -4.64 -7.45 -2.77
C ALA A 26 -3.82 -7.34 -4.07
N GLN A 27 -4.31 -7.92 -5.17
CA GLN A 27 -3.72 -7.76 -6.49
C GLN A 27 -3.99 -6.36 -7.07
N GLU A 28 -5.18 -5.81 -6.85
CA GLU A 28 -5.56 -4.48 -7.34
C GLU A 28 -5.14 -3.37 -6.37
N TYR A 29 -5.33 -3.56 -5.06
CA TYR A 29 -4.93 -2.57 -4.08
C TYR A 29 -4.71 -3.14 -2.67
N ILE A 30 -3.94 -2.43 -1.87
CA ILE A 30 -3.75 -2.67 -0.44
C ILE A 30 -3.92 -1.33 0.27
N LEU A 31 -4.68 -1.30 1.36
CA LEU A 31 -4.96 -0.11 2.14
C LEU A 31 -4.65 -0.32 3.63
N TYR A 32 -3.99 0.67 4.22
CA TYR A 32 -3.76 0.78 5.66
C TYR A 32 -4.19 2.18 6.14
N PRO A 33 -5.50 2.44 6.28
CA PRO A 33 -6.00 3.76 6.70
C PRO A 33 -5.43 4.23 8.04
N LYS A 34 -5.13 3.28 8.95
CA LYS A 34 -4.46 3.54 10.24
C LYS A 34 -3.07 4.18 10.12
N ASN A 35 -2.46 4.10 8.94
CA ASN A 35 -1.14 4.67 8.66
C ASN A 35 -1.22 6.11 8.13
N MET A 36 -2.42 6.68 7.98
CA MET A 36 -2.61 8.07 7.58
C MET A 36 -1.85 9.04 8.51
N GLY A 37 -1.42 10.17 7.95
CA GLY A 37 -0.67 11.20 8.65
C GLY A 37 -0.94 12.57 8.04
N TYR A 38 -0.20 13.57 8.50
CA TYR A 38 -0.39 14.95 8.03
C TYR A 38 0.36 15.23 6.73
N ARG A 39 1.49 14.55 6.52
CA ARG A 39 2.35 14.73 5.34
C ARG A 39 2.46 13.43 4.58
N LEU A 40 1.97 13.42 3.35
CA LEU A 40 1.97 12.25 2.49
C LEU A 40 2.90 12.45 1.29
N CYS A 41 3.33 11.35 0.69
CA CYS A 41 4.01 11.32 -0.60
C CYS A 41 3.31 10.31 -1.51
N ILE A 42 3.11 10.68 -2.77
CA ILE A 42 2.70 9.78 -3.84
C ILE A 42 3.94 9.45 -4.66
N ASP A 43 4.16 8.15 -4.87
CA ASP A 43 5.25 7.59 -5.64
C ASP A 43 4.69 6.61 -6.68
N GLU A 44 5.41 6.42 -7.78
CA GLU A 44 5.07 5.49 -8.86
C GLU A 44 6.23 4.53 -9.09
N THR A 45 5.97 3.23 -8.99
CA THR A 45 6.99 2.21 -9.18
C THR A 45 6.55 1.15 -10.17
N ALA A 46 7.46 0.76 -11.06
CA ALA A 46 7.28 -0.41 -11.91
C ALA A 46 7.80 -1.64 -11.17
N LEU A 47 6.92 -2.61 -10.90
CA LEU A 47 7.35 -3.95 -10.54
C LEU A 47 7.70 -4.73 -11.81
N SER A 48 8.33 -5.90 -11.62
CA SER A 48 8.77 -6.76 -12.72
C SER A 48 7.65 -7.01 -13.74
N LYS A 49 7.99 -7.00 -15.03
CA LYS A 49 7.08 -7.26 -16.18
C LYS A 49 6.15 -6.12 -16.59
N GLY A 50 6.40 -4.88 -16.14
CA GLY A 50 5.71 -3.69 -16.64
C GLY A 50 4.44 -3.32 -15.88
N ASP A 51 4.18 -3.99 -14.75
CA ASP A 51 3.10 -3.62 -13.86
C ASP A 51 3.50 -2.36 -13.09
N LEU A 52 2.84 -1.24 -13.40
CA LEU A 52 3.00 0.01 -12.67
C LEU A 52 2.13 -0.01 -11.42
N TYR A 53 2.63 0.59 -10.34
CA TYR A 53 1.91 0.75 -9.08
C TYR A 53 2.07 2.17 -8.57
N THR A 54 0.97 2.74 -8.09
CA THR A 54 0.98 3.96 -7.29
C THR A 54 1.04 3.61 -5.82
N ILE A 55 1.98 4.21 -5.09
CA ILE A 55 2.17 4.01 -3.65
C ILE A 55 1.90 5.32 -2.93
N LEU A 56 1.04 5.28 -1.91
CA LEU A 56 0.81 6.39 -1.00
C LEU A 56 1.57 6.14 0.30
N ILE A 57 2.45 7.06 0.68
CA ILE A 57 3.38 6.94 1.80
C ILE A 57 3.15 8.05 2.81
N ASN A 58 3.14 7.69 4.09
CA ASN A 58 3.22 8.63 5.21
C ASN A 58 4.68 9.07 5.43
N ARG A 59 4.99 10.32 5.09
CA ARG A 59 6.33 10.91 5.27
C ARG A 59 6.69 11.13 6.74
N ASP A 60 5.70 11.29 7.62
CA ASP A 60 5.94 11.45 9.06
C ASP A 60 6.63 10.22 9.68
N LYS A 61 6.46 9.04 9.06
CA LYS A 61 7.03 7.77 9.52
C LYS A 61 8.46 7.52 9.02
N ARG A 62 8.98 8.36 8.11
CA ARG A 62 10.37 8.32 7.62
C ARG A 62 10.83 6.91 7.18
N GLY A 63 10.00 6.21 6.42
CA GLY A 63 10.30 4.86 5.90
C GLY A 63 10.23 3.72 6.92
N ARG A 64 9.84 4.00 8.17
CA ARG A 64 9.68 2.97 9.22
C ARG A 64 8.32 2.26 9.13
N LYS A 65 8.10 1.29 10.02
CA LYS A 65 6.80 0.60 10.16
C LYS A 65 5.65 1.61 10.21
N GLY A 66 4.65 1.39 9.37
CA GLY A 66 3.49 2.26 9.23
C GLY A 66 3.65 3.38 8.19
N SER A 67 4.70 3.37 7.36
CA SER A 67 4.85 4.35 6.29
C SER A 67 3.93 4.08 5.10
N ILE A 68 3.66 2.83 4.74
CA ILE A 68 2.82 2.52 3.57
C ILE A 68 1.34 2.71 3.94
N ILE A 69 0.65 3.59 3.24
CA ILE A 69 -0.80 3.81 3.39
C ILE A 69 -1.57 3.06 2.31
N ALA A 70 -1.14 3.16 1.06
CA ALA A 70 -1.79 2.48 -0.05
C ALA A 70 -0.74 1.95 -1.04
N VAL A 71 -1.05 0.81 -1.66
CA VAL A 71 -0.38 0.31 -2.86
C VAL A 71 -1.51 -0.01 -3.84
N ILE A 72 -1.49 0.56 -5.04
CA ILE A 72 -2.58 0.49 -6.00
C ILE A 72 -1.99 0.11 -7.36
N GLN A 73 -2.57 -0.88 -8.03
CA GLN A 73 -2.15 -1.28 -9.36
C GLN A 73 -2.58 -0.21 -10.39
N GLY A 74 -1.64 0.19 -11.24
CA GLY A 74 -1.81 1.20 -12.28
C GLY A 74 -1.53 2.62 -11.79
N THR A 75 -1.49 3.55 -12.75
CA THR A 75 -1.24 4.99 -12.54
C THR A 75 -2.43 5.86 -12.97
N LYS A 76 -3.55 5.24 -13.36
CA LYS A 76 -4.73 5.96 -13.83
C LYS A 76 -5.42 6.66 -12.65
N ALA A 77 -5.52 7.98 -12.74
CA ALA A 77 -6.02 8.83 -11.65
C ALA A 77 -7.44 8.43 -11.17
N ASP A 78 -8.37 8.15 -12.08
CA ASP A 78 -9.75 7.78 -11.70
C ASP A 78 -9.79 6.52 -10.83
N ASP A 79 -8.99 5.51 -11.20
CA ASP A 79 -8.94 4.22 -10.52
C ASP A 79 -8.29 4.40 -9.14
N ILE A 80 -7.23 5.21 -9.05
CA ILE A 80 -6.57 5.59 -7.80
C ILE A 80 -7.54 6.33 -6.86
N ILE A 81 -8.26 7.33 -7.37
CA ILE A 81 -9.23 8.10 -6.58
C ILE A 81 -10.34 7.19 -6.05
N ALA A 82 -10.84 6.27 -6.87
CA ALA A 82 -11.86 5.30 -6.47
C ALA A 82 -11.39 4.42 -5.30
N VAL A 83 -10.13 3.99 -5.31
CA VAL A 83 -9.53 3.21 -4.21
C VAL A 83 -9.30 4.08 -2.98
N LEU A 84 -8.68 5.26 -3.11
CA LEU A 84 -8.36 6.13 -1.96
C LEU A 84 -9.62 6.66 -1.26
N THR A 85 -10.72 6.82 -2.00
CA THR A 85 -12.02 7.26 -1.44
C THR A 85 -12.66 6.23 -0.52
N LYS A 86 -12.23 4.95 -0.57
CA LYS A 86 -12.63 3.92 0.41
C LYS A 86 -12.14 4.23 1.82
N MET A 87 -11.13 5.09 1.98
CA MET A 87 -10.66 5.52 3.29
C MET A 87 -11.60 6.57 3.91
N PRO A 88 -11.79 6.55 5.25
CA PRO A 88 -12.61 7.53 5.95
C PRO A 88 -12.25 8.97 5.57
N GLN A 89 -13.27 9.77 5.26
CA GLN A 89 -13.09 11.17 4.86
C GLN A 89 -12.39 11.99 5.94
N GLU A 90 -12.67 11.71 7.22
CA GLU A 90 -12.04 12.38 8.36
C GLU A 90 -10.51 12.23 8.38
N LEU A 91 -9.99 11.06 7.98
CA LEU A 91 -8.54 10.84 7.89
C LEU A 91 -7.95 11.59 6.69
N ARG A 92 -8.66 11.62 5.56
CA ARG A 92 -8.23 12.36 4.36
C ARG A 92 -8.19 13.86 4.60
N ASN A 93 -9.15 14.40 5.34
CA ASN A 93 -9.23 15.83 5.67
C ASN A 93 -8.12 16.30 6.64
N GLN A 94 -7.42 15.38 7.31
CA GLN A 94 -6.29 15.73 8.19
C GLN A 94 -4.99 16.01 7.42
N VAL A 95 -4.92 15.60 6.15
CA VAL A 95 -3.72 15.78 5.33
C VAL A 95 -3.47 17.26 5.11
N LYS A 96 -2.25 17.72 5.37
CA LYS A 96 -1.79 19.10 5.22
C LYS A 96 -0.93 19.31 4.00
N GLU A 97 -0.20 18.27 3.59
CA GLU A 97 0.77 18.34 2.50
C GLU A 97 0.82 16.99 1.79
N ILE A 98 0.85 17.04 0.46
CA ILE A 98 1.10 15.88 -0.39
C ILE A 98 2.24 16.26 -1.33
N THR A 99 3.32 15.50 -1.31
CA THR A 99 4.38 15.59 -2.31
C THR A 99 4.19 14.51 -3.36
N LEU A 100 4.62 14.79 -4.59
CA LEU A 100 4.69 13.83 -5.67
C LEU A 100 6.18 13.68 -6.00
N ASP A 101 6.76 12.52 -5.71
CA ASP A 101 8.17 12.24 -6.00
C ASP A 101 8.23 11.51 -7.34
N MET A 102 8.25 12.26 -8.46
CA MET A 102 8.52 11.71 -9.80
C MET A 102 9.99 11.92 -10.14
N ALA A 103 10.68 10.86 -10.57
CA ALA A 103 12.02 10.92 -11.15
C ALA A 103 11.96 11.25 -12.65
#